data_AF-A0A955FG08-F1
#
_entry.id   AF-A0A955FG08-F1
#
_cell.length_a   1.000
_cell.length_b   1.000
_cell.length_c   1.000
_cell.angle_alpha   90.00
_cell.angle_beta   90.00
_cell.angle_gamma   90.00
#
_symmetry.space_group_name_H-M   'P 1'
#
loop_
_entity.id
_entity.type
_entity.pdbx_description
1 polymer ?
#
loop_
_entity_poly.entity_id
_entity_poly.type
_entity_poly.pdbx_seq_one_letter_code
_entity_poly.pdbx_strand_id
1 'polypeptide(L)' 'ERFDPECVYIKKWVPELADLTNRAIHTLFRDPHLKSYSAPIVDHNEAKEIAEDIYLDAKSSK' A
#
# COMPACT_ATOMS: atom_id res chain seq x y z
N GLU A 1 0.46 -6.76 7.20
CA GLU A 1 0.25 -7.33 8.55
C GLU A 1 0.91 -8.69 8.74
N ARG A 2 0.69 -9.69 7.88
CA ARG A 2 1.20 -11.07 8.06
C ARG A 2 2.71 -11.23 8.36
N PHE A 3 3.56 -10.34 7.84
CA PHE A 3 5.02 -10.43 7.98
C PHE A 3 5.63 -9.42 8.97
N ASP A 4 4.87 -8.41 9.39
CA ASP A 4 5.33 -7.39 10.35
C ASP A 4 4.12 -6.84 11.12
N PRO A 5 3.57 -7.62 12.08
CA PRO A 5 2.38 -7.23 12.84
C PRO A 5 2.65 -6.03 13.77
N GLU A 6 3.89 -5.91 14.24
CA GLU A 6 4.32 -4.82 15.12
C GLU A 6 4.85 -3.60 14.37
N CYS A 7 4.85 -3.62 13.03
CA CYS A 7 5.38 -2.56 12.18
C CYS A 7 6.85 -2.19 12.50
N VAL A 8 7.65 -3.10 13.09
CA VAL A 8 9.02 -2.81 13.54
C VAL A 8 9.91 -2.51 12.35
N TYR A 9 9.72 -3.23 11.24
CA TYR A 9 10.48 -3.00 10.02
C TYR A 9 10.06 -1.68 9.38
N ILE A 10 8.75 -1.42 9.29
CA ILE A 10 8.21 -0.19 8.70
C ILE A 10 8.72 1.03 9.48
N LYS A 11 8.61 1.03 10.81
CA LYS A 11 9.06 2.15 11.67
C LYS A 11 10.56 2.39 11.61
N LYS A 12 11.36 1.35 11.36
CA LYS A 12 12.82 1.48 11.21
C LYS A 12 13.21 2.20 9.91
N TRP A 13 12.50 1.94 8.82
CA TRP A 13 12.85 2.47 7.49
C TRP A 13 12.04 3.70 7.08
N VAL A 14 10.88 3.91 7.69
CA VAL A 14 9.94 4.99 7.42
C VAL A 14 9.68 5.72 8.74
N PRO A 15 10.65 6.52 9.23
CA PRO A 15 10.59 7.12 10.56
C PRO A 15 9.41 8.10 10.73
N GLU A 16 8.88 8.67 9.66
CA GLU A 16 7.68 9.52 9.68
C GLU A 16 6.41 8.78 10.16
N LEU A 17 6.44 7.44 10.15
CA LEU A 17 5.37 6.58 10.64
C LEU A 17 5.67 6.01 12.05
N ALA A 18 6.82 6.32 12.65
CA ALA A 18 7.25 5.75 13.93
C ALA A 18 6.28 6.05 15.09
N ASP A 19 5.70 7.25 15.09
CA ASP A 19 4.78 7.74 16.12
C ASP A 19 3.36 7.18 15.99
N LEU A 20 3.06 6.46 14.90
CA LEU A 20 1.74 5.92 14.65
C LEU A 20 1.55 4.54 15.29
N THR A 21 0.29 4.26 15.63
CA THR A 21 -0.10 2.92 16.08
C THR A 21 0.04 1.91 14.94
N ASN A 22 0.40 0.67 15.26
CA ASN A 22 0.59 -0.40 14.27
C ASN A 22 -0.66 -0.58 13.38
N ARG A 23 -1.85 -0.46 13.99
CA ARG A 23 -3.14 -0.47 13.27
C ARG A 23 -3.24 0.66 12.25
N ALA A 24 -2.88 1.89 12.64
CA ALA A 24 -2.91 3.03 11.74
C ALA A 24 -1.94 2.86 10.57
N ILE A 25 -0.73 2.32 10.82
CA ILE A 25 0.26 2.03 9.78
C ILE A 25 -0.29 1.02 8.75
N HIS A 26 -0.96 -0.04 9.22
CA HIS A 26 -1.55 -1.03 8.34
C HIS A 26 -2.77 -0.53 7.56
N THR A 27 -3.44 0.52 8.04
CA THR A 27 -4.61 1.11 7.37
C THR A 27 -4.33 2.48 6.74
N LEU A 28 -3.06 2.88 6.53
CA LEU A 28 -2.69 4.19 5.99
C LEU A 28 -3.40 4.53 4.69
N PHE A 29 -3.61 3.54 3.83
CA PHE A 29 -4.30 3.72 2.55
C PHE A 29 -5.78 4.16 2.69
N ARG A 30 -6.38 4.02 3.88
CA ARG A 30 -7.76 4.46 4.16
C ARG A 30 -7.83 5.90 4.65
N ASP A 31 -6.72 6.47 5.12
CA ASP A 31 -6.67 7.84 5.62
C ASP A 31 -5.66 8.66 4.80
N PRO A 32 -6.11 9.31 3.71
CA PRO A 32 -5.24 10.10 2.83
C PRO A 32 -4.77 11.42 3.47
N HIS A 33 -5.19 11.73 4.70
CA HIS A 33 -4.90 13.01 5.37
C HIS A 33 -3.80 12.93 6.42
N LEU A 34 -2.97 11.88 6.40
CA LEU A 34 -1.77 11.88 7.23
C LEU A 34 -0.84 13.02 6.81
N LYS A 35 -0.71 14.03 7.66
CA LYS A 35 0.14 15.21 7.42
C LYS A 35 1.60 14.86 7.11
N SER A 36 2.08 13.72 7.63
CA SER A 36 3.48 13.32 7.55
C SER A 36 3.77 12.27 6.48
N TYR A 37 2.75 11.67 5.85
CA TYR A 37 2.93 10.60 4.87
C TYR A 37 1.96 10.78 3.70
N SER A 38 2.47 10.66 2.47
CA SER A 38 1.67 10.91 1.28
C SER A 38 0.54 9.90 1.12
N ALA A 39 -0.57 10.35 0.53
CA ALA A 39 -1.66 9.47 0.12
C ALA A 39 -1.17 8.42 -0.90
N PRO A 40 -1.86 7.27 -1.01
CA PRO A 40 -1.56 6.27 -2.03
C PRO A 40 -1.51 6.90 -3.43
N ILE A 41 -0.46 6.57 -4.20
CA ILE A 41 -0.25 7.10 -5.55
C ILE A 41 -1.25 6.51 -6.55
N VAL A 42 -1.70 5.28 -6.30
CA VAL A 42 -2.65 4.53 -7.14
C VAL A 42 -3.70 3.85 -6.28
N ASP A 43 -4.90 3.65 -6.83
CA ASP A 43 -5.90 2.77 -6.23
C ASP A 43 -5.54 1.31 -6.50
N HIS A 44 -5.52 0.48 -5.46
CA HIS A 44 -5.09 -0.91 -5.58
C HIS A 44 -6.08 -1.76 -6.41
N ASN A 45 -7.38 -1.47 -6.33
CA ASN A 45 -8.38 -2.23 -7.09
C ASN A 45 -8.28 -1.89 -8.57
N GLU A 46 -8.21 -0.60 -8.91
CA GLU A 46 -8.04 -0.16 -10.29
C GLU A 46 -6.74 -0.69 -10.90
N ALA A 47 -5.61 -0.56 -10.18
CA ALA A 47 -4.33 -1.05 -10.66
C ALA A 47 -4.31 -2.58 -10.86
N LYS A 48 -5.05 -3.33 -10.03
CA LYS A 48 -5.22 -4.78 -10.19
C LYS A 48 -5.98 -5.12 -11.47
N GLU A 49 -7.11 -4.45 -11.71
CA GLU A 49 -7.93 -4.68 -12.91
C GLU A 49 -7.14 -4.38 -14.18
N ILE A 50 -6.46 -3.24 -14.24
CA ILE A 50 -5.60 -2.87 -15.37
C ILE A 50 -4.52 -3.93 -15.62
N ALA A 51 -3.87 -4.43 -14.55
CA ALA A 51 -2.84 -5.45 -14.68
C ALA A 51 -3.38 -6.79 -15.20
N GLU A 52 -4.59 -7.19 -14.76
CA GLU A 52 -5.27 -8.40 -15.22
C GLU A 52 -5.65 -8.28 -16.71
N ASP A 53 -6.20 -7.15 -17.13
CA ASP A 53 -6.58 -6.90 -18.52
C ASP A 53 -5.36 -6.93 -19.45
N ILE A 54 -4.29 -6.22 -19.10
CA ILE A 54 -3.03 -6.23 -19.86
C ILE A 54 -2.49 -7.66 -20.02
N TYR A 55 -2.57 -8.47 -18.97
CA TYR A 55 -2.12 -9.85 -19.02
C TYR A 55 -2.99 -10.72 -19.94
N LEU A 56 -4.31 -10.57 -19.90
CA LEU A 56 -5.24 -11.31 -20.76
C LEU A 56 -5.07 -10.93 -22.24
N ASP A 57 -4.87 -9.65 -22.53
CA ASP A 57 -4.57 -9.16 -23.88
C ASP A 57 -3.26 -9.75 -24.41
N ALA A 58 -2.19 -9.69 -23.61
CA ALA A 58 -0.90 -10.27 -23.97
C ALA A 58 -0.97 -11.80 -24.18
N LYS A 59 -1.83 -12.49 -23.43
CA LYS A 59 -2.05 -13.94 -23.54
C LYS A 59 -2.88 -14.31 -24.77
N SER A 60 -3.89 -13.51 -25.12
CA SER A 60 -4.80 -13.77 -26.24
C SER A 60 -4.22 -13.37 -27.60
N SER A 61 -3.25 -12.44 -27.62
CA SER A 61 -2.50 -12.08 -28.82
C SER A 61 -1.46 -13.13 -29.26
N LYS A 62 -1.54 -14.36 -28.74
CA LYS A 62 -0.60 -15.47 -28.96
C LYS A 62 -1.32 -16.69 -29.52
#